data_AF-A0A4P7L6U5-F1
#
_entry.id   AF-A0A4P7L6U5-F1
#
_cell.length_a   1.000
_cell.length_b   1.000
_cell.length_c   1.000
_cell.angle_alpha   90.00
_cell.angle_beta   90.00
_cell.angle_gamma   90.00
#
_symmetry.space_group_name_H-M   'P 1'
#
loop_
_entity.id
_entity.type
_entity.pdbx_description
1 polymer ?
#
loop_
_entity_poly.entity_id
_entity_poly.type
_entity_poly.pdbx_seq_one_letter_code
_entity_poly.pdbx_strand_id
1 'polypeptide(L)'
;MNQASTPYSPISCEFHDLLEALATVRRPAVIRYRDQDGAARQVTATITDIFSRERVEFVSLGTGEALRLDQLVEVNGEKLRDY
;
A
#
# COMPACT_ATOMS: atom_id res chain seq x y z
N MET A 1 -8.72 33.11 -16.67
CA MET A 1 -7.76 33.51 -15.62
C MET A 1 -8.15 32.70 -14.38
N ASN A 2 -7.44 31.69 -13.86
CA ASN A 2 -6.01 31.48 -13.84
C ASN A 2 -5.64 30.00 -13.57
N GLN A 3 -4.74 29.51 -14.42
CA GLN A 3 -3.55 28.70 -14.12
C GLN A 3 -3.71 27.22 -13.72
N ALA A 4 -3.59 26.41 -14.78
CA ALA A 4 -3.01 25.08 -14.79
C ALA A 4 -1.65 25.07 -14.08
N SER A 5 -1.64 24.49 -12.90
CA SER A 5 -0.44 23.93 -12.29
C SER A 5 -0.61 22.43 -12.43
N THR A 6 0.33 21.76 -13.09
CA THR A 6 0.46 20.30 -13.06
C THR A 6 1.39 19.97 -11.89
N PRO A 7 0.90 19.77 -10.65
CA PRO A 7 1.72 19.15 -9.63
C PRO A 7 1.71 17.65 -9.90
N TYR A 8 2.89 17.09 -10.15
CA TYR A 8 3.30 15.73 -9.81
C TYR A 8 2.18 14.87 -9.18
N SER A 9 1.72 13.79 -9.83
CA SER A 9 0.87 12.79 -9.18
C SER A 9 1.74 12.07 -8.14
N PRO A 10 1.63 12.36 -6.83
CA PRO A 10 2.19 11.46 -5.85
C PRO A 10 1.48 10.11 -6.02
N ILE A 11 2.20 9.02 -5.78
CA ILE A 11 1.60 7.70 -5.56
C ILE A 11 0.37 7.93 -4.68
N SER A 12 -0.81 7.62 -5.24
CA SER A 12 -2.10 8.22 -4.90
C SER A 12 -2.21 8.63 -3.42
N CYS A 13 -2.35 9.92 -3.12
CA CYS A 13 -2.62 10.37 -1.74
C CYS A 13 -3.72 9.52 -1.09
N GLU A 14 -4.74 9.12 -1.85
CA GLU A 14 -5.80 8.22 -1.39
C GLU A 14 -5.30 6.87 -0.87
N PHE A 15 -4.26 6.28 -1.47
CA PHE A 15 -3.68 5.02 -1.01
C PHE A 15 -2.82 5.22 0.23
N HIS A 16 -2.05 6.32 0.30
CA HIS A 16 -1.29 6.66 1.50
C HIS A 16 -2.22 6.97 2.68
N ASP A 17 -3.28 7.77 2.47
CA ASP A 17 -4.34 8.04 3.46
C ASP A 17 -5.02 6.75 3.91
N LEU A 18 -5.32 5.83 2.99
CA LEU A 18 -5.88 4.52 3.33
C LEU A 18 -4.93 3.73 4.22
N LEU A 19 -3.65 3.69 3.86
CA LEU A 19 -2.62 3.00 4.64
C LEU A 19 -2.45 3.62 6.03
N GLU A 20 -2.42 4.95 6.14
CA GLU A 20 -2.40 5.66 7.41
C GLU A 20 -3.65 5.41 8.25
N ALA A 21 -4.83 5.37 7.63
CA ALA A 21 -6.08 5.02 8.29
C ALA A 21 -6.06 3.56 8.78
N LEU A 22 -5.54 2.62 7.99
CA LEU A 22 -5.40 1.22 8.37
C LEU A 22 -4.39 1.06 9.53
N ALA A 23 -3.26 1.76 9.49
CA ALA A 23 -2.27 1.80 10.56
C ALA A 23 -2.81 2.46 11.84
N THR A 24 -3.68 3.46 11.71
CA THR A 24 -4.37 4.11 12.84
C THR A 24 -5.40 3.18 13.47
N VAL A 25 -6.20 2.51 12.65
CA VAL A 25 -7.26 1.59 13.09
C VAL A 25 -6.68 0.29 13.65
N ARG A 26 -5.46 -0.09 13.23
CA ARG A 26 -4.75 -1.33 13.64
C ARG A 26 -5.62 -2.57 13.52
N ARG A 27 -6.38 -2.67 12.44
CA ARG A 27 -7.21 -3.84 12.15
C ARG A 27 -6.53 -4.79 11.17
N PRO A 28 -6.84 -6.09 11.26
CA PRO A 28 -6.42 -7.04 10.24
C PRO A 28 -7.02 -6.62 8.90
N ALA A 29 -6.15 -6.38 7.93
CA ALA A 29 -6.48 -6.05 6.56
C ALA A 29 -6.12 -7.22 5.65
N VAL A 30 -6.89 -7.40 4.57
CA VAL A 30 -6.61 -8.41 3.56
C VAL A 30 -5.64 -7.82 2.54
N ILE A 31 -4.38 -8.23 2.56
CA ILE A 31 -3.37 -7.78 1.60
C ILE A 31 -3.23 -8.83 0.50
N ARG A 32 -3.46 -8.45 -0.74
CA ARG A 32 -3.16 -9.26 -1.92
C ARG A 32 -1.90 -8.72 -2.57
N TYR A 33 -0.97 -9.61 -2.87
CA TYR A 33 0.29 -9.30 -3.51
C TYR A 33 0.62 -10.35 -4.56
N ARG A 34 1.45 -10.01 -5.54
CA ARG A 34 2.02 -10.98 -6.47
C ARG A 34 3.31 -11.53 -5.90
N ASP A 35 3.41 -12.84 -5.86
CA ASP A 35 4.67 -13.52 -5.56
C ASP A 35 5.59 -13.51 -6.78
N GLN A 36 6.84 -13.97 -6.61
CA GLN A 36 7.86 -14.01 -7.67
C GLN A 36 7.49 -14.91 -8.87
N ASP A 37 6.54 -15.83 -8.66
CA ASP A 37 5.96 -16.69 -9.71
C ASP A 37 4.85 -15.97 -10.52
N GLY A 38 4.51 -14.74 -10.15
CA GLY A 38 3.39 -13.97 -10.71
C GLY A 38 2.02 -14.38 -10.17
N ALA A 39 1.97 -15.39 -9.29
CA ALA A 39 0.75 -15.83 -8.63
C ALA A 39 0.25 -14.78 -7.62
N ALA A 40 -1.04 -14.46 -7.67
CA ALA A 40 -1.67 -13.60 -6.68
C ALA A 40 -1.85 -14.37 -5.37
N ARG A 41 -1.12 -13.96 -4.33
CA ARG A 41 -1.30 -14.42 -2.96
C ARG A 41 -2.09 -13.41 -2.15
N GLN A 42 -2.73 -13.92 -1.12
CA GLN A 42 -3.50 -13.12 -0.18
C GLN A 42 -3.10 -13.49 1.24
N VAL A 43 -2.80 -12.49 2.06
CA VAL A 43 -2.53 -12.63 3.48
C VAL A 43 -3.44 -11.70 4.27
N THR A 44 -3.88 -12.15 5.44
CA THR A 44 -4.68 -11.30 6.35
C THR A 44 -3.79 -10.92 7.53
N ALA A 45 -3.42 -9.65 7.62
CA ALA A 45 -2.52 -9.17 8.65
C ALA A 45 -2.82 -7.70 8.99
N THR A 46 -2.47 -7.30 10.21
CA THR A 46 -2.65 -5.92 10.66
C THR A 46 -1.52 -5.07 10.13
N ILE A 47 -1.81 -3.98 9.43
CA ILE A 47 -0.80 -3.01 9.04
C ILE A 47 -0.42 -2.20 10.29
N THR A 48 0.84 -2.23 10.67
CA THR A 48 1.33 -1.48 11.84
C THR A 48 1.96 -0.16 11.46
N ASP A 49 2.67 -0.14 10.32
CA ASP A 49 3.44 1.02 9.87
C ASP A 49 3.79 0.87 8.38
N ILE A 50 4.05 1.97 7.68
CA ILE A 50 4.50 1.98 6.29
C ILE A 50 5.79 2.78 6.24
N PHE A 51 6.84 2.20 5.64
CA PHE A 51 8.15 2.81 5.57
C PHE A 51 8.75 2.66 4.19
N SER A 52 9.48 3.69 3.75
CA SER A 52 10.25 3.63 2.50
C SER A 52 11.68 3.22 2.81
N ARG A 53 12.16 2.17 2.13
CA ARG A 53 13.55 1.71 2.18
C ARG A 53 14.11 1.61 0.77
N GLU A 54 15.24 2.26 0.54
CA GLU A 54 15.96 2.19 -0.75
C GLU A 54 15.10 2.59 -1.96
N ARG A 55 14.29 3.65 -1.81
CA ARG A 55 13.30 4.13 -2.81
C ARG A 55 12.16 3.16 -3.12
N VAL A 56 11.97 2.15 -2.29
CA VAL A 56 10.86 1.21 -2.37
C VAL A 56 10.03 1.34 -1.11
N GLU A 57 8.71 1.32 -1.25
CA GLU A 57 7.79 1.38 -0.13
C GLU A 57 7.47 -0.03 0.40
N PHE A 58 7.45 -0.16 1.72
CA PHE A 58 7.19 -1.38 2.44
C PHE A 58 6.11 -1.14 3.49
N VAL A 59 5.23 -2.12 3.67
CA VAL A 59 4.25 -2.16 4.74
C VAL A 59 4.70 -3.16 5.80
N SER A 60 4.85 -2.70 7.04
CA SER A 60 5.07 -3.56 8.20
C SER A 60 3.74 -4.15 8.66
N LEU A 61 3.75 -5.46 8.82
CA LEU A 61 2.64 -6.23 9.37
C LEU A 61 2.88 -6.45 10.86
N GLY A 62 1.80 -6.53 11.63
CA GLY A 62 1.83 -6.85 13.06
C GLY A 62 2.30 -8.28 13.36
N THR A 63 2.46 -9.11 12.32
CA THR A 63 3.14 -10.41 12.41
C THR A 63 4.66 -10.29 12.46
N GLY A 64 5.22 -9.10 12.17
CA GLY A 64 6.67 -8.85 12.06
C GLY A 64 7.21 -8.99 10.64
N GLU A 65 6.38 -9.34 9.67
CA GLU A 65 6.74 -9.39 8.25
C GLU A 65 6.57 -8.03 7.59
N ALA A 66 7.39 -7.74 6.57
CA ALA A 66 7.27 -6.54 5.75
C ALA A 66 7.02 -6.92 4.29
N LEU A 67 5.99 -6.34 3.67
CA LEU A 67 5.65 -6.56 2.27
C LEU A 67 5.94 -5.32 1.43
N ARG A 68 6.47 -5.51 0.21
CA ARG A 68 6.73 -4.42 -0.74
C ARG A 68 5.43 -3.95 -1.37
N LEU A 69 5.15 -2.65 -1.33
CA LEU A 69 4.01 -2.03 -2.02
C LEU A 69 4.04 -2.28 -3.53
N ASP A 70 5.23 -2.32 -4.13
CA ASP A 70 5.43 -2.66 -5.55
C ASP A 70 4.83 -4.01 -5.97
N GLN A 71 4.76 -4.97 -5.04
CA GLN A 71 4.13 -6.27 -5.27
C GLN A 71 2.68 -6.32 -4.80
N LEU A 72 2.22 -5.32 -4.04
CA LEU A 72 0.84 -5.25 -3.60
C LEU A 72 -0.08 -4.94 -4.77
N VAL A 73 -1.19 -5.67 -4.82
CA VAL A 73 -2.23 -5.53 -5.84
C VAL A 73 -3.47 -4.89 -5.23
N GLU A 74 -3.83 -5.27 -4.00
CA GLU A 74 -5.07 -4.86 -3.35
C GLU A 74 -4.90 -4.94 -1.82
N VAL A 75 -5.41 -3.95 -1.09
CA VAL A 75 -5.46 -3.93 0.38
C VAL A 75 -6.89 -3.71 0.80
N ASN A 76 -7.45 -4.66 1.54
CA ASN A 76 -8.78 -4.55 2.13
C ASN A 76 -9.90 -4.27 1.10
N GLY A 77 -9.73 -4.73 -0.14
CA GLY A 77 -10.63 -4.48 -1.27
C GLY A 77 -10.28 -3.23 -2.10
N GLU A 78 -9.36 -2.39 -1.63
CA GLU A 78 -8.86 -1.22 -2.35
C GLU A 78 -7.69 -1.63 -3.22
N LYS A 79 -7.86 -1.53 -4.55
CA LYS A 79 -6.80 -1.86 -5.50
C LYS A 79 -5.79 -0.73 -5.55
N LEU A 80 -4.51 -1.09 -5.60
CA LEU A 80 -3.45 -0.18 -6.03
C LEU A 80 -3.70 0.08 -7.53
N ARG A 81 -4.56 1.05 -7.86
CA ARG A 81 -4.85 1.38 -9.25
C ARG A 81 -3.60 2.02 -9.85
N ASP A 82 -3.01 1.29 -10.77
CA ASP A 82 -2.19 1.81 -11.85
C ASP A 82 -2.98 2.94 -12.54
N TYR A 83 -2.46 4.18 -12.47
CA TYR A 83 -2.93 5.29 -13.29
C TYR A 83 -1.74 6.03 -13.90
#